data_AF-A0A399X671-F1
#
_entry.id   AF-A0A399X671-F1
#
_cell.length_a   1.000
_cell.length_b   1.000
_cell.length_c   1.000
_cell.angle_alpha   90.00
_cell.angle_beta   90.00
_cell.angle_gamma   90.00
#
_symmetry.space_group_name_H-M   'P 1'
#
loop_
_entity.id
_entity.type
_entity.pdbx_description
1 polymer ?
#
loop_
_entity_poly.entity_id
_entity_poly.type
_entity_poly.pdbx_seq_one_letter_code
_entity_poly.pdbx_strand_id
1 'polypeptide(L)'
;MINNTVKDIIAPCLWGAAINSLDLEFDKFLIIERALEHGGDRQIEFALATFNHDDIIYVVQQSSYLSPRTVNYWCLFFDLKREDTKCFQKQYRYLWPPF
;
A
#
# COMPACT_ATOMS: atom_id res chain seq x y z
N MET A 1 14.79 14.95 2.52
CA MET A 1 15.12 14.81 1.08
C MET A 1 15.68 13.42 0.82
N ILE A 2 15.08 12.70 -0.13
CA ILE A 2 15.39 11.30 -0.43
C ILE A 2 16.60 11.21 -1.39
N ASN A 3 17.53 10.28 -1.13
CA ASN A 3 18.67 9.99 -2.01
C ASN A 3 18.18 9.44 -3.38
N ASN A 4 18.92 9.73 -4.45
CA ASN A 4 18.61 9.31 -5.82
C ASN A 4 18.41 7.79 -5.94
N THR A 5 19.19 6.98 -5.21
CA THR A 5 19.03 5.52 -5.21
C THR A 5 17.65 5.07 -4.72
N VAL A 6 17.10 5.73 -3.70
CA VAL A 6 15.76 5.42 -3.19
C VAL A 6 14.71 5.90 -4.17
N LYS A 7 14.90 7.07 -4.81
CA LYS A 7 14.02 7.54 -5.88
C LYS A 7 13.95 6.53 -7.02
N ASP A 8 15.08 5.97 -7.44
CA ASP A 8 15.13 4.96 -8.50
C ASP A 8 14.37 3.68 -8.13
N ILE A 9 14.39 3.29 -6.85
CA ILE A 9 13.65 2.13 -6.37
C ILE A 9 12.14 2.38 -6.43
N ILE A 10 11.66 3.52 -5.95
CA ILE A 10 10.22 3.78 -5.78
C ILE A 10 9.57 4.36 -7.05
N ALA A 11 10.35 4.97 -7.96
CA ALA A 11 9.82 5.56 -9.19
C ALA A 11 8.88 4.65 -10.00
N PRO A 12 9.16 3.33 -10.17
CA PRO A 12 8.28 2.43 -10.90
C PRO A 12 6.89 2.21 -10.28
N CYS A 13 6.69 2.46 -8.98
CA CYS A 13 5.39 2.32 -8.33
C CYS A 13 4.67 3.66 -8.09
N LEU A 14 5.36 4.80 -8.26
CA LEU A 14 4.82 6.15 -8.09
C LEU A 14 4.55 6.83 -9.44
N TRP A 15 3.53 6.36 -10.16
CA TRP A 15 3.12 6.94 -11.45
C TRP A 15 2.46 8.31 -11.22
N GLY A 16 3.25 9.38 -11.31
CA GLY A 16 2.75 10.77 -11.30
C GLY A 16 2.83 11.52 -9.96
N ALA A 17 3.35 10.90 -8.89
CA ALA A 17 3.73 11.67 -7.71
C ALA A 17 4.99 12.50 -8.02
N ALA A 18 5.11 13.70 -7.45
CA ALA A 18 6.34 14.47 -7.52
C ALA A 18 7.41 13.78 -6.66
N ILE A 19 8.06 12.74 -7.21
CA ILE A 19 9.13 11.95 -6.56
C ILE A 19 10.23 12.87 -5.99
N ASN A 20 10.39 14.06 -6.58
CA ASN A 20 11.35 15.06 -6.13
C ASN A 20 10.99 15.78 -4.82
N SER A 21 9.71 15.86 -4.47
CA SER A 21 9.23 16.46 -3.22
C SER A 21 8.78 15.42 -2.19
N LEU A 22 8.95 14.13 -2.49
CA LEU A 22 8.54 13.04 -1.61
C LEU A 22 9.39 13.01 -0.34
N ASP A 23 8.75 12.85 0.80
CA ASP A 23 9.39 12.66 2.10
C ASP A 23 9.02 11.30 2.69
N LEU A 24 10.02 10.53 3.14
CA LEU A 24 9.79 9.15 3.58
C LEU A 24 8.87 9.08 4.80
N GLU A 25 8.92 10.04 5.73
CA GLU A 25 8.11 9.98 6.94
C GLU A 25 6.71 10.54 6.68
N PHE A 26 6.63 11.72 6.06
CA PHE A 26 5.35 12.37 5.81
C PHE A 26 4.50 11.64 4.76
N ASP A 27 5.14 11.06 3.74
CA ASP A 27 4.44 10.36 2.65
C ASP A 27 4.45 8.83 2.83
N LYS A 28 4.84 8.31 3.99
CA LYS A 28 4.99 6.86 4.22
C LYS A 28 3.77 6.05 3.81
N PHE A 29 2.56 6.55 4.10
CA PHE A 29 1.32 5.87 3.74
C PHE A 29 1.23 5.65 2.23
N LEU A 30 1.48 6.72 1.45
CA LEU A 30 1.47 6.65 -0.01
C LEU A 30 2.56 5.72 -0.52
N ILE A 31 3.77 5.83 0.02
CA ILE A 31 4.92 5.05 -0.44
C ILE A 31 4.69 3.56 -0.23
N ILE A 32 4.29 3.18 0.98
CA ILE A 32 3.96 1.80 1.33
C ILE A 32 2.80 1.34 0.44
N GLU A 33 1.70 2.09 0.36
CA GLU A 33 0.53 1.69 -0.43
C GLU A 33 0.90 1.39 -1.89
N ARG A 34 1.76 2.22 -2.50
CA ARG A 34 2.19 2.02 -3.88
C ARG A 34 3.19 0.87 -4.04
N ALA A 35 4.11 0.70 -3.09
CA ALA A 35 5.04 -0.42 -3.09
C ALA A 35 4.31 -1.77 -2.94
N LEU A 36 3.29 -1.84 -2.08
CA LEU A 36 2.51 -3.06 -1.86
C LEU A 36 1.60 -3.42 -3.05
N GLU A 37 1.02 -2.43 -3.74
CA GLU A 37 0.10 -2.67 -4.87
C GLU A 37 0.83 -2.92 -6.19
N HIS A 38 1.88 -2.14 -6.48
CA HIS A 38 2.51 -2.07 -7.80
C HIS A 38 4.01 -2.42 -7.79
N GLY A 39 4.59 -2.65 -6.62
CA GLY A 39 6.01 -2.94 -6.49
C GLY A 39 6.37 -4.37 -6.93
N GLY A 40 7.58 -4.53 -7.48
CA GLY A 40 8.24 -5.82 -7.58
C GLY A 40 9.10 -6.11 -6.35
N ASP A 41 9.87 -7.19 -6.40
CA ASP A 41 10.68 -7.68 -5.29
C ASP A 41 11.54 -6.59 -4.64
N ARG A 42 12.20 -5.75 -5.46
CA ARG A 42 13.07 -4.67 -4.99
C ARG A 42 12.31 -3.58 -4.23
N GLN A 43 11.11 -3.23 -4.67
CA GLN A 43 10.26 -2.22 -4.00
C GLN A 43 9.67 -2.76 -2.71
N ILE A 44 9.28 -4.04 -2.72
CA ILE A 44 8.76 -4.73 -1.54
C ILE A 44 9.85 -4.85 -0.47
N GLU A 45 11.04 -5.30 -0.85
CA GLU A 45 12.19 -5.39 0.07
C GLU A 45 12.54 -4.02 0.66
N PHE A 46 12.55 -2.98 -0.16
CA PHE A 46 12.75 -1.61 0.31
C PHE A 46 11.68 -1.20 1.34
N ALA A 47 10.40 -1.45 1.06
CA ALA A 47 9.32 -1.07 1.98
C ALA A 47 9.43 -1.81 3.32
N LEU A 48 9.69 -3.12 3.29
CA LEU A 48 9.85 -3.95 4.50
C LEU A 48 11.09 -3.58 5.32
N ALA A 49 12.16 -3.12 4.66
CA ALA A 49 13.40 -2.71 5.34
C ALA A 49 13.35 -1.26 5.88
N THR A 50 12.52 -0.40 5.29
CA THR A 50 12.50 1.05 5.59
C THR A 50 11.44 1.42 6.61
N PHE A 51 10.26 0.81 6.52
CA PHE A 51 9.12 1.17 7.34
C PHE A 51 8.90 0.17 8.46
N ASN A 52 8.39 0.67 9.58
CA ASN A 52 8.03 -0.20 10.68
C ASN A 52 6.88 -1.12 10.29
N HIS A 53 6.90 -2.33 10.84
CA HIS A 53 5.88 -3.34 10.60
C HIS A 53 4.46 -2.82 10.85
N ASP A 54 4.26 -2.06 11.93
CA ASP A 54 2.97 -1.47 12.29
C ASP A 54 2.47 -0.44 11.28
N ASP A 55 3.38 0.34 10.66
CA ASP A 55 3.02 1.28 9.60
C ASP A 55 2.54 0.53 8.35
N ILE A 56 3.17 -0.59 8.02
CA ILE A 56 2.80 -1.43 6.87
C ILE A 56 1.45 -2.10 7.11
N ILE A 57 1.25 -2.70 8.30
CA ILE A 57 -0.04 -3.28 8.70
C ILE A 57 -1.14 -2.21 8.65
N TYR A 58 -0.86 -1.03 9.17
CA TYR A 58 -1.81 0.09 9.14
C TYR A 58 -2.22 0.42 7.71
N VAL A 59 -1.29 0.47 6.75
CA VAL A 59 -1.61 0.71 5.34
C VAL A 59 -2.45 -0.42 4.74
N VAL A 60 -2.11 -1.69 5.02
CA VAL A 60 -2.89 -2.85 4.56
C VAL A 60 -4.34 -2.79 5.08
N GLN A 61 -4.53 -2.41 6.34
CA GLN A 61 -5.84 -2.31 6.96
C GLN A 61 -6.64 -1.10 6.49
N GLN A 62 -5.97 0.04 6.27
CA GLN A 62 -6.65 1.33 6.08
C GLN A 62 -6.76 1.78 4.63
N SER A 63 -5.95 1.23 3.72
CA SER A 63 -6.01 1.63 2.32
C SER A 63 -7.32 1.18 1.68
N SER A 64 -7.95 2.11 0.97
CA SER A 64 -9.06 1.82 0.05
C SER A 64 -8.62 1.69 -1.41
N TYR A 65 -7.33 1.87 -1.68
CA TYR A 65 -6.74 1.79 -3.01
C TYR A 65 -6.20 0.39 -3.30
N LEU A 66 -5.70 -0.31 -2.28
CA LEU A 66 -5.22 -1.69 -2.44
C LEU A 66 -6.34 -2.60 -2.98
N SER A 67 -6.02 -3.38 -4.00
CA SER A 67 -6.97 -4.33 -4.56
C SER A 67 -7.25 -5.47 -3.58
N PRO A 68 -8.42 -6.13 -3.65
CA PRO A 68 -8.74 -7.28 -2.79
C PRO A 68 -7.69 -8.39 -2.84
N ARG A 69 -7.05 -8.57 -4.00
CA ARG A 69 -5.97 -9.56 -4.18
C ARG A 69 -4.73 -9.18 -3.36
N THR A 70 -4.28 -7.93 -3.47
CA THR A 70 -3.15 -7.41 -2.70
C THR A 70 -3.41 -7.47 -1.21
N VAL A 71 -4.58 -7.02 -0.76
CA VAL A 71 -4.95 -7.06 0.67
C VAL A 71 -4.96 -8.49 1.19
N ASN A 72 -5.55 -9.44 0.45
CA ASN A 72 -5.53 -10.85 0.85
C ASN A 72 -4.10 -11.40 0.98
N TYR A 73 -3.22 -11.10 0.03
CA TYR A 73 -1.83 -11.54 0.09
C TYR A 73 -1.13 -11.02 1.36
N TRP A 74 -1.24 -9.71 1.63
CA TRP A 74 -0.58 -9.11 2.79
C TRP A 74 -1.22 -9.52 4.11
N CYS A 75 -2.53 -9.78 4.14
CA CYS A 75 -3.17 -10.38 5.32
C CYS A 75 -2.59 -11.77 5.62
N LEU A 76 -2.38 -12.61 4.60
CA LEU A 76 -1.74 -13.91 4.80
C LEU A 76 -0.28 -13.77 5.25
N PHE A 77 0.45 -12.83 4.67
CA PHE A 77 1.86 -12.58 5.02
C PHE A 77 2.02 -12.13 6.49
N PHE A 78 1.12 -11.28 6.97
CA PHE A 78 1.18 -10.71 8.32
C PHE A 78 0.26 -11.39 9.35
N ASP A 79 -0.37 -12.53 9.00
CA ASP A 79 -1.34 -13.23 9.84
C ASP A 79 -2.49 -12.33 10.34
N LEU A 80 -3.02 -11.49 9.44
CA LEU A 80 -4.15 -10.60 9.68
C LEU A 80 -5.46 -11.22 9.19
N LYS A 81 -6.56 -10.89 9.86
CA LYS A 81 -7.90 -11.19 9.34
C LYS A 81 -8.28 -10.14 8.31
N ARG A 82 -8.62 -10.57 7.10
CA ARG A 82 -8.99 -9.66 6.01
C ARG A 82 -10.23 -8.83 6.34
N GLU A 83 -11.11 -9.34 7.19
CA GLU A 83 -12.33 -8.68 7.67
C GLU A 83 -12.03 -7.44 8.53
N ASP A 84 -10.80 -7.34 9.06
CA ASP A 84 -10.35 -6.16 9.81
C ASP A 84 -9.87 -5.04 8.88
N THR A 85 -9.82 -5.27 7.56
CA THR A 85 -9.38 -4.28 6.57
C THR A 85 -10.57 -3.52 5.97
N LYS A 86 -10.38 -2.23 5.70
CA LYS A 86 -11.38 -1.38 5.02
C LYS A 86 -11.82 -1.92 3.66
N CYS A 87 -10.93 -2.61 2.95
CA CYS A 87 -11.22 -3.21 1.65
C CYS A 87 -12.39 -4.20 1.74
N PHE A 88 -12.40 -5.08 2.75
CA PHE A 88 -13.44 -6.10 2.93
C PHE A 88 -14.57 -5.68 3.88
N GLN A 89 -14.39 -4.61 4.67
CA GLN A 89 -15.47 -4.02 5.48
C GLN A 89 -16.48 -3.21 4.65
N LYS A 90 -16.09 -2.74 3.46
CA LYS A 90 -17.03 -2.10 2.54
C LYS A 90 -18.08 -3.11 2.10
N GLN A 91 -19.21 -3.14 2.81
CA GLN A 91 -20.44 -3.71 2.29
C GLN A 91 -20.72 -3.00 0.97
N TYR A 92 -20.60 -3.72 -0.14
CA TYR A 92 -21.25 -3.31 -1.37
C TYR A 92 -22.75 -3.20 -1.08
N ARG A 93 -23.25 -1.98 -0.84
CA ARG A 93 -24.68 -1.70 -0.94
C ARG A 93 -25.04 -1.73 -2.42
N TYR A 94 -25.10 -2.92 -3.01
CA TYR A 94 -25.89 -3.11 -4.22
C TYR A 94 -27.36 -3.10 -3.83
N LEU A 95 -27.89 -1.90 -3.60
CA LEU A 95 -29.30 -1.64 -3.88
C LEU A 95 -29.35 -1.22 -5.35
N TRP A 96 -29.08 -2.16 -6.26
CA TRP A 96 -29.53 -2.01 -7.63
C TRP A 96 -30.99 -2.48 -7.61
N PRO A 97 -31.99 -1.59 -7.72
CA PRO A 97 -33.37 -2.04 -7.71
C PRO A 97 -33.66 -2.67 -9.08
N PRO A 98 -34.32 -3.83 -9.16
CA PRO A 98 -34.67 -4.41 -10.44
C PRO A 98 -35.66 -3.48 -11.14
N PHE A 99 -35.19 -2.72 -12.13
CA PHE A 99 -36.02 -2.03 -13.12
C PHE A 99 -35.46 -2.34 -14.51
#